data_AF-A0A2Z6RH63-F1
#
_entry.id   AF-A0A2Z6RH63-F1
#
_cell.length_a   1.000
_cell.length_b   1.000
_cell.length_c   1.000
_cell.angle_alpha   90.00
_cell.angle_beta   90.00
_cell.angle_gamma   90.00
#
_symmetry.space_group_name_H-M   'P 1'
#
loop_
_entity.id
_entity.type
_entity.pdbx_description
1 polymer ?
#
loop_
_entity_poly.entity_id
_entity_poly.type
_entity_poly.pdbx_seq_one_letter_code
_entity_poly.pdbx_strand_id
1 'polypeptide(L)' 'MSSTTANHSFLVENWNTETLIIFLHDLDINLDEDNFKILRKQKIDGQIFSDMTERKFMKDGMKQRPVMKLEK' A
#
# COMPACT_ATOMS: atom_id res chain seq x y z
N MET A 1 -0.53 -12.44 -34.19
CA MET A 1 0.76 -11.90 -33.68
C MET A 1 0.54 -11.59 -32.22
N SER A 2 1.40 -12.15 -31.37
CA SER A 2 1.24 -12.28 -29.92
C SER A 2 0.77 -10.99 -29.25
N SER A 3 -0.23 -11.13 -28.37
CA SER A 3 -0.72 -10.08 -27.49
C SER A 3 0.46 -9.30 -26.92
N THR A 4 0.48 -7.99 -27.16
CA THR A 4 1.38 -7.03 -26.53
C THR A 4 1.00 -6.83 -25.06
N THR A 5 0.83 -7.94 -24.33
CA THR A 5 0.56 -8.04 -22.89
C THR A 5 1.83 -8.43 -22.14
N ALA A 6 2.97 -7.85 -22.54
CA ALA A 6 4.25 -8.08 -21.87
C ALA A 6 4.98 -6.74 -21.72
N ASN A 7 5.19 -6.36 -20.45
CA ASN A 7 6.34 -5.58 -19.96
C ASN A 7 6.24 -4.05 -19.81
N HIS A 8 5.30 -3.50 -19.01
CA HIS A 8 5.67 -2.46 -18.00
C HIS A 8 4.55 -1.88 -17.10
N SER A 9 3.33 -2.40 -17.06
CA SER A 9 2.32 -1.88 -16.12
C SER A 9 2.42 -2.57 -14.75
N PHE A 10 3.22 -1.99 -13.87
CA PHE A 10 2.93 -1.74 -12.44
C PHE A 10 1.67 -2.43 -11.85
N LEU A 11 1.68 -3.74 -11.64
CA LEU A 11 0.69 -4.35 -10.76
C LEU A 11 1.17 -4.14 -9.33
N VAL A 12 0.42 -3.33 -8.56
CA VAL A 12 0.69 -3.06 -7.15
C VAL A 12 0.96 -4.37 -6.40
N GLU A 13 0.26 -5.44 -6.74
CA GLU A 13 0.41 -6.78 -6.18
C GLU A 13 1.85 -7.34 -6.21
N ASN A 14 2.71 -6.89 -7.12
CA ASN A 14 4.11 -7.34 -7.21
C ASN A 14 5.08 -6.48 -6.40
N TRP A 15 4.61 -5.42 -5.75
CA TRP A 15 5.47 -4.50 -5.02
C TRP A 15 5.82 -5.06 -3.66
N ASN A 16 7.09 -5.00 -3.29
CA ASN A 16 7.47 -5.19 -1.88
C ASN A 16 7.02 -3.99 -1.03
N THR A 17 7.09 -4.12 0.29
CA THR A 17 6.66 -3.08 1.24
C THR A 17 7.33 -1.72 1.00
N GLU A 18 8.62 -1.66 0.67
CA GLU A 18 9.29 -0.37 0.46
C GLU A 18 8.88 0.29 -0.87
N THR A 19 8.71 -0.49 -1.94
CA THR A 19 8.17 0.03 -3.21
C THR A 19 6.75 0.56 -3.03
N LEU A 20 5.90 -0.12 -2.25
CA LEU A 20 4.58 0.38 -1.89
C LEU A 20 4.65 1.68 -1.09
N ILE A 21 5.54 1.78 -0.09
CA ILE A 21 5.70 2.99 0.73
C ILE A 21 6.17 4.18 -0.12
N ILE A 22 7.14 3.98 -1.01
CA ILE A 22 7.62 5.03 -1.92
C ILE A 22 6.47 5.56 -2.77
N PHE A 23 5.67 4.66 -3.34
CA PHE A 23 4.49 5.06 -4.11
C PHE A 23 3.49 5.88 -3.27
N LEU A 24 3.15 5.41 -2.07
CA LEU A 24 2.21 6.11 -1.18
C LEU A 24 2.74 7.47 -0.71
N HIS A 25 4.05 7.58 -0.51
CA HIS A 25 4.74 8.83 -0.19
C HIS A 25 4.67 9.81 -1.38
N ASP A 26 4.95 9.34 -2.59
CA ASP A 26 4.92 10.15 -3.82
C ASP A 26 3.49 10.59 -4.21
N LEU A 27 2.46 9.88 -3.75
CA LEU A 27 1.06 10.29 -3.89
C LEU A 27 0.69 11.49 -2.99
N ASP A 28 1.53 11.85 -2.01
CA ASP A 28 1.31 12.96 -1.07
C ASP A 28 -0.07 12.93 -0.39
N ILE A 29 -0.54 11.73 -0.02
CA ILE A 29 -1.84 11.53 0.64
C ILE A 29 -1.82 11.86 2.15
N ASN A 30 -0.79 12.57 2.59
CA ASN A 30 -0.58 13.03 3.96
C ASN A 30 -0.56 11.88 5.00
N LEU A 31 0.16 10.81 4.68
CA LEU A 31 0.56 9.78 5.64
C LEU A 31 1.85 10.20 6.33
N ASP A 32 1.92 9.96 7.64
CA ASP A 32 3.13 10.24 8.43
C ASP A 32 4.06 9.02 8.53
N GLU A 33 5.27 9.23 9.05
CA GLU A 33 6.25 8.16 9.22
C GLU A 33 5.76 7.05 10.16
N ASP A 34 4.89 7.34 11.13
CA ASP A 34 4.33 6.31 12.00
C ASP A 34 3.35 5.41 11.23
N ASN A 35 2.64 5.93 10.23
CA ASN A 35 1.82 5.15 9.31
C ASN A 35 2.70 4.20 8.48
N PHE A 36 3.83 4.69 7.95
CA PHE A 36 4.77 3.85 7.20
C PHE A 36 5.47 2.81 8.06
N LYS A 37 5.79 3.12 9.33
CA LYS A 37 6.29 2.12 10.29
C LYS A 37 5.31 0.97 10.50
N ILE A 38 4.00 1.23 10.48
CA ILE A 38 2.99 0.16 10.58
C ILE A 38 3.07 -0.76 9.37
N LEU A 39 3.14 -0.21 8.15
CA LEU A 39 3.27 -1.00 6.91
C LEU A 39 4.54 -1.89 6.95
N ARG A 40 5.67 -1.32 7.37
CA ARG A 40 6.94 -2.07 7.55
C ARG A 40 6.83 -3.17 8.60
N LYS A 41 6.28 -2.84 9.77
CA LYS A 41 6.18 -3.77 10.91
C LYS A 41 5.31 -4.98 10.56
N GLN A 42 4.22 -4.77 9.85
CA GLN A 42 3.30 -5.83 9.41
C GLN A 42 3.73 -6.49 8.10
N LYS A 43 4.81 -6.02 7.46
CA LYS A 43 5.28 -6.46 6.15
C LYS A 43 4.17 -6.44 5.10
N ILE A 44 3.39 -5.35 5.09
CA ILE A 44 2.33 -5.15 4.10
C ILE A 44 3.01 -4.83 2.78
N ASP A 45 3.10 -5.83 1.91
CA ASP A 45 3.48 -5.66 0.52
C ASP A 45 2.26 -5.30 -0.32
N GLY A 46 2.43 -5.06 -1.61
CA GLY A 46 1.35 -4.62 -2.46
C GLY A 46 0.26 -5.67 -2.69
N GLN A 47 0.57 -6.97 -2.55
CA GLN A 47 -0.44 -8.03 -2.59
C GLN A 47 -1.31 -7.98 -1.33
N ILE A 48 -0.68 -7.94 -0.16
CA ILE A 48 -1.39 -7.83 1.13
C ILE A 48 -2.19 -6.53 1.18
N PHE A 49 -1.63 -5.43 0.70
CA PHE A 49 -2.27 -4.12 0.66
C PHE A 49 -3.60 -4.14 -0.11
N SER A 50 -3.66 -4.84 -1.25
CA SER A 50 -4.90 -5.02 -2.03
C SER A 50 -6.01 -5.74 -1.25
N ASP A 51 -5.63 -6.59 -0.29
CA ASP A 51 -6.56 -7.33 0.58
C ASP A 51 -6.86 -6.61 1.91
N MET A 52 -6.24 -5.45 2.16
CA MET A 52 -6.47 -4.68 3.38
C MET A 52 -7.85 -4.01 3.38
N THR A 53 -8.40 -3.84 4.56
CA THR A 53 -9.66 -3.12 4.82
C THR A 53 -9.45 -2.17 5.98
N GLU A 54 -10.37 -1.22 6.18
CA GLU A 54 -10.29 -0.26 7.29
C GLU A 54 -10.06 -0.98 8.63
N ARG A 55 -10.84 -2.04 8.85
CA ARG A 55 -10.76 -2.86 10.07
C ARG A 55 -9.38 -3.51 10.24
N LYS A 56 -8.77 -4.01 9.17
CA LYS A 56 -7.44 -4.65 9.23
C LYS A 56 -6.37 -3.59 9.56
N PHE A 57 -6.37 -2.46 8.88
CA PHE A 57 -5.43 -1.37 9.18
C PHE A 57 -5.57 -0.85 10.61
N MET A 58 -6.81 -0.68 11.10
CA MET A 58 -7.07 -0.26 12.48
C MET A 58 -6.60 -1.30 13.50
N LYS A 59 -6.78 -2.60 13.22
CA LYS A 59 -6.27 -3.69 14.07
C LYS A 59 -4.74 -3.67 14.17
N ASP A 60 -4.07 -3.25 13.10
CA ASP A 60 -2.61 -3.13 13.04
C ASP A 60 -2.07 -1.85 13.71
N GLY A 61 -2.98 -1.00 14.21
CA GLY A 61 -2.65 0.20 14.99
C GLY A 61 -2.72 1.50 14.20
N MET A 62 -3.20 1.48 12.95
CA MET A 62 -3.38 2.70 12.17
C MET A 62 -4.64 3.45 12.62
N LYS A 63 -4.54 4.77 12.77
CA LYS A 63 -5.69 5.61 13.15
C LYS A 63 -6.67 5.72 11.97
N GLN A 64 -7.95 5.91 12.28
CA GLN A 64 -9.01 6.01 11.27
C GLN A 64 -8.72 7.02 10.15
N ARG A 65 -8.20 8.21 10.48
CA ARG A 65 -7.93 9.26 9.48
C ARG A 65 -6.96 8.84 8.37
N PRO A 66 -5.74 8.33 8.68
CA PRO A 66 -4.86 7.72 7.68
C PRO A 66 -5.52 6.60 6.87
N VAL A 67 -6.32 5.75 7.51
CA VAL A 67 -6.97 4.61 6.85
C VAL A 67 -7.97 5.07 5.79
N MET A 68 -8.74 6.12 6.06
CA MET A 68 -9.65 6.74 5.07
C MET A 68 -8.92 7.34 3.85
N LYS A 69 -7.59 7.52 3.91
CA LYS A 69 -6.78 7.95 2.76
C LYS A 69 -6.28 6.76 1.93
N LEU A 70 -6.20 5.57 2.54
CA LEU A 70 -5.76 4.34 1.91
C LEU A 70 -6.93 3.56 1.29
N GLU A 71 -8.13 3.66 1.87
CA GLU A 71 -9.33 3.17 1.22
C GLU A 71 -9.75 4.10 0.07
N LYS A 72 -10.01 3.50 -1.10
CA LYS A 72 -10.59 4.17 -2.26
C LYS A 72 -12.08 4.41 -2.09
#